data_AF-A0A0J9UU20-F1
#
_entry.id   AF-A0A0J9UU20-F1
#
_cell.length_a   1.000
_cell.length_b   1.000
_cell.length_c   1.000
_cell.angle_alpha   90.00
_cell.angle_beta   90.00
_cell.angle_gamma   90.00
#
_symmetry.space_group_name_H-M   'P 1'
#
loop_
_entity.id
_entity.type
_entity.pdbx_description
1 polymer ?
#
loop_
_entity_poly.entity_id
_entity_poly.type
_entity_poly.pdbx_seq_one_letter_code
_entity_poly.pdbx_strand_id
1 'polypeptide(L)'
;MSFVATPEEVQAFQDLSSNPSFSQELIVTDFETTPEFIQSVLPPNFEAGDTPTGHISVGTFESKLCGEFDCAMVSIDVKFNGRPGTYLLELIVSGDMPVTWGREVWGEVKKTGTCKIWRSGNYRYAVAERHGVRLIELQGEFGDDQPPRIRENTAYEIKAYPHSMGRGLQWAPKVNQLKVVEHDTRWSKGTGRVTIRGTSSDPLHSIPIKAISEFIYCSGRSDYNVVADYDLGATDAYLPYLVGRHYDDLRKFKVGIQWTQMKDEEEDEKPTLVQRLQTPQ
;
A
#
# COMPACT_ATOMS: atom_id res chain seq x y z
N MET A 1 -6.99 -3.95 -29.60
CA MET A 1 -6.85 -2.49 -29.60
C MET A 1 -5.97 -2.06 -30.78
N SER A 2 -6.36 -0.97 -31.43
CA SER A 2 -5.51 -0.20 -32.36
C SER A 2 -4.52 0.68 -31.58
N PHE A 3 -3.54 1.29 -32.25
CA PHE A 3 -2.71 2.36 -31.65
C PHE A 3 -3.51 3.61 -31.28
N VAL A 4 -4.73 3.76 -31.83
CA VAL A 4 -5.68 4.82 -31.47
C VAL A 4 -6.98 4.16 -31.03
N ALA A 5 -7.39 4.44 -29.80
CA ALA A 5 -8.65 3.96 -29.26
C ALA A 5 -9.83 4.56 -30.04
N THR A 6 -10.80 3.72 -30.35
CA THR A 6 -12.11 4.12 -30.86
C THR A 6 -12.94 4.83 -29.77
N PRO A 7 -13.98 5.60 -30.13
CA PRO A 7 -14.88 6.20 -29.14
C PRO A 7 -15.51 5.18 -28.18
N GLU A 8 -15.81 3.97 -28.67
CA GLU A 8 -16.36 2.88 -27.84
C GLU A 8 -15.33 2.39 -26.81
N GLU A 9 -14.07 2.19 -27.21
CA GLU A 9 -12.99 1.80 -26.30
C GLU A 9 -12.73 2.88 -25.24
N VAL A 10 -12.79 4.17 -25.63
CA VAL A 10 -12.67 5.30 -24.68
C VAL A 10 -13.84 5.33 -23.69
N GLN A 11 -15.08 5.09 -24.16
CA GLN A 11 -16.24 5.04 -23.27
C GLN A 11 -16.13 3.88 -22.28
N ALA A 12 -15.74 2.68 -22.75
CA ALA A 12 -15.51 1.53 -21.89
C ALA A 12 -14.44 1.82 -20.82
N PHE A 13 -13.36 2.51 -21.21
CA PHE A 13 -12.34 2.97 -20.27
C PHE A 13 -12.93 3.91 -19.20
N GLN A 14 -13.73 4.90 -19.58
CA GLN A 14 -14.34 5.86 -18.66
C GLN A 14 -15.35 5.19 -17.70
N ASP A 15 -16.15 4.26 -18.21
CA ASP A 15 -17.17 3.56 -17.41
C ASP A 15 -16.51 2.66 -16.36
N LEU A 16 -15.50 1.89 -16.75
CA LEU A 16 -14.78 1.00 -15.83
C LEU A 16 -13.93 1.77 -14.81
N SER A 17 -13.37 2.92 -15.21
CA SER A 17 -12.47 3.70 -14.34
C SER A 17 -13.16 4.62 -13.35
N SER A 18 -14.40 5.03 -13.63
CA SER A 18 -15.18 5.90 -12.75
C SER A 18 -15.79 5.15 -11.56
N ASN A 19 -16.04 3.84 -11.70
CA ASN A 19 -16.64 3.00 -10.67
C ASN A 19 -15.89 1.66 -10.51
N PRO A 20 -14.60 1.72 -10.11
CA PRO A 20 -13.77 0.54 -10.03
C PRO A 20 -14.19 -0.32 -8.82
N SER A 21 -14.32 -1.61 -9.08
CA SER A 21 -14.74 -2.62 -8.13
C SER A 21 -13.78 -3.80 -8.19
N PHE A 22 -13.53 -4.41 -7.04
CA PHE A 22 -12.58 -5.50 -6.88
C PHE A 22 -13.23 -6.62 -6.07
N SER A 23 -13.19 -7.84 -6.59
CA SER A 23 -13.29 -9.01 -5.72
C SER A 23 -12.01 -9.08 -4.89
N GLN A 24 -12.13 -9.41 -3.61
CA GLN A 24 -10.98 -9.42 -2.69
C GLN A 24 -11.00 -10.61 -1.73
N GLU A 25 -9.80 -11.02 -1.32
CA GLU A 25 -9.57 -11.90 -0.19
C GLU A 25 -8.31 -11.45 0.54
N LEU A 26 -8.41 -11.18 1.85
CA LEU A 26 -7.40 -10.49 2.64
C LEU A 26 -7.21 -11.13 4.01
N ILE A 27 -5.97 -11.05 4.50
CA ILE A 27 -5.66 -11.08 5.93
C ILE A 27 -5.27 -9.68 6.34
N VAL A 28 -5.85 -9.18 7.42
CA VAL A 28 -5.62 -7.84 7.98
C VAL A 28 -5.26 -7.97 9.46
N THR A 29 -4.35 -7.15 9.92
CA THR A 29 -4.11 -6.92 11.36
C THR A 29 -3.71 -5.46 11.56
N ASP A 30 -4.19 -4.88 12.65
CA ASP A 30 -3.82 -3.53 13.04
C ASP A 30 -2.60 -3.60 13.95
N PHE A 31 -1.82 -2.53 13.97
CA PHE A 31 -0.65 -2.42 14.82
C PHE A 31 -0.60 -1.08 15.53
N GLU A 32 -0.16 -1.12 16.79
CA GLU A 32 0.17 0.09 17.55
C GLU A 32 1.63 0.47 17.25
N THR A 33 1.87 1.75 17.00
CA THR A 33 3.20 2.32 16.81
C THR A 33 3.39 3.55 17.71
N THR A 34 4.47 4.30 17.47
CA THR A 34 4.80 5.50 18.27
C THR A 34 4.29 6.78 17.60
N PRO A 35 3.83 7.78 18.37
CA PRO A 35 3.52 9.11 17.82
C PRO A 35 4.69 9.73 17.05
N GLU A 36 5.93 9.50 17.48
CA GLU A 36 7.14 10.00 16.82
C GLU A 36 7.29 9.44 15.40
N PHE A 37 7.05 8.14 15.24
CA PHE A 37 7.05 7.51 13.92
C PHE A 37 5.96 8.09 13.03
N ILE A 38 4.72 8.20 13.52
CA ILE A 38 3.61 8.79 12.77
C ILE A 38 4.01 10.19 12.28
N GLN A 39 4.46 11.06 13.18
CA GLN A 39 4.87 12.41 12.83
C GLN A 39 6.00 12.45 11.78
N SER A 40 6.92 11.49 11.80
CA SER A 40 8.05 11.43 10.86
C SER A 40 7.64 11.07 9.42
N VAL A 41 6.47 10.46 9.23
CA VAL A 41 5.99 10.01 7.92
C VAL A 41 4.78 10.81 7.41
N LEU A 42 4.23 11.72 8.22
CA LEU A 42 3.08 12.55 7.83
C LEU A 42 3.45 13.56 6.73
N PRO A 43 2.75 13.55 5.58
CA PRO A 43 2.89 14.60 4.59
C PRO A 43 2.47 15.98 5.15
N PRO A 44 2.92 17.09 4.53
CA PRO A 44 2.38 18.41 4.84
C PRO A 44 0.85 18.39 4.76
N ASN A 45 0.17 19.21 5.57
CA ASN A 45 -1.30 19.32 5.61
C ASN A 45 -2.05 18.07 6.12
N PHE A 46 -1.37 16.98 6.44
CA PHE A 46 -1.96 15.85 7.15
C PHE A 46 -1.71 15.96 8.66
N GLU A 47 -2.66 15.48 9.43
CA GLU A 47 -2.60 15.35 10.88
C GLU A 47 -2.58 13.86 11.26
N ALA A 48 -2.09 13.54 12.45
CA ALA A 48 -2.17 12.18 12.95
C ALA A 48 -3.63 11.76 13.20
N GLY A 49 -3.91 10.46 13.11
CA GLY A 49 -5.14 9.87 13.62
C GLY A 49 -5.32 10.09 15.13
N ASP A 50 -6.46 9.65 15.66
CA ASP A 50 -6.75 9.77 17.10
C ASP A 50 -5.80 8.93 17.96
N THR A 51 -5.27 7.85 17.40
CA THR A 51 -4.28 6.96 18.01
C THR A 51 -3.15 6.67 17.01
N PRO A 52 -1.94 6.32 17.48
CA PRO A 52 -0.83 5.94 16.60
C PRO A 52 -1.03 4.50 16.09
N THR A 53 -2.01 4.33 15.21
CA THR A 53 -2.42 3.05 14.65
C THR A 53 -2.01 2.95 13.18
N GLY A 54 -1.63 1.76 12.77
CA GLY A 54 -1.54 1.41 11.36
C GLY A 54 -2.10 0.03 11.07
N HIS A 55 -2.11 -0.32 9.80
CA HIS A 55 -2.74 -1.54 9.31
C HIS A 55 -1.78 -2.26 8.39
N ILE A 56 -1.69 -3.58 8.53
CA ILE A 56 -0.97 -4.46 7.62
C ILE A 56 -1.99 -5.41 7.02
N SER A 57 -1.97 -5.53 5.69
CA SER A 57 -2.77 -6.53 5.02
C SER A 57 -2.05 -7.15 3.84
N VAL A 58 -2.40 -8.40 3.55
CA VAL A 58 -1.91 -9.15 2.39
C VAL A 58 -3.08 -9.95 1.83
N GLY A 59 -3.26 -9.92 0.52
CA GLY A 59 -4.38 -10.57 -0.13
C GLY A 59 -4.31 -10.64 -1.65
N THR A 60 -5.42 -11.05 -2.23
CA THR A 60 -5.61 -11.26 -3.67
C THR A 60 -6.83 -10.49 -4.12
N PHE A 61 -6.75 -9.88 -5.31
CA PHE A 61 -7.78 -9.03 -5.88
C PHE A 61 -8.03 -9.38 -7.35
N GLU A 62 -9.25 -9.14 -7.82
CA GLU A 62 -9.62 -9.25 -9.23
C GLU A 62 -10.53 -8.09 -9.63
N SER A 63 -10.28 -7.48 -10.79
CA SER A 63 -11.10 -6.39 -11.32
C SER A 63 -11.19 -6.42 -12.84
N LYS A 64 -12.34 -5.96 -13.36
CA LYS A 64 -12.46 -5.65 -14.80
C LYS A 64 -11.57 -4.49 -15.24
N LEU A 65 -11.14 -3.64 -14.31
CA LEU A 65 -10.32 -2.47 -14.61
C LEU A 65 -8.87 -2.82 -14.92
N CYS A 66 -8.28 -3.71 -14.11
CA CYS A 66 -6.85 -3.99 -14.16
C CYS A 66 -6.48 -5.48 -14.00
N GLY A 67 -7.46 -6.38 -14.13
CA GLY A 67 -7.25 -7.83 -14.04
C GLY A 67 -7.07 -8.33 -12.61
N GLU A 68 -6.43 -9.48 -12.49
CA GLU A 68 -6.05 -10.13 -11.25
C GLU A 68 -4.71 -9.61 -10.72
N PHE A 69 -4.62 -9.47 -9.40
CA PHE A 69 -3.37 -9.12 -8.73
C PHE A 69 -3.36 -9.49 -7.26
N ASP A 70 -2.18 -9.82 -6.77
CA ASP A 70 -1.90 -9.96 -5.34
C ASP A 70 -1.33 -8.65 -4.81
N CYS A 71 -1.64 -8.32 -3.56
CA CYS A 71 -1.33 -7.03 -2.97
C CYS A 71 -0.99 -7.15 -1.49
N ALA A 72 -0.05 -6.33 -1.02
CA ALA A 72 0.18 -6.06 0.38
C ALA A 72 0.19 -4.56 0.65
N MET A 73 -0.53 -4.14 1.69
CA MET A 73 -0.69 -2.75 2.09
C MET A 73 -0.17 -2.55 3.51
N VAL A 74 0.59 -1.47 3.71
CA VAL A 74 0.87 -0.93 5.04
C VAL A 74 0.42 0.52 5.06
N SER A 75 -0.54 0.85 5.92
CA SER A 75 -1.09 2.19 6.07
C SER A 75 -1.08 2.65 7.53
N ILE A 76 -1.27 3.95 7.72
CA ILE A 76 -1.46 4.57 9.04
C ILE A 76 -2.74 5.40 9.07
N ASP A 77 -3.31 5.53 10.26
CA ASP A 77 -4.42 6.43 10.50
C ASP A 77 -3.97 7.89 10.48
N VAL A 78 -4.67 8.70 9.70
CA VAL A 78 -4.40 10.13 9.52
C VAL A 78 -5.71 10.92 9.52
N LYS A 79 -5.58 12.25 9.58
CA LYS A 79 -6.65 13.16 9.21
C LYS A 79 -6.17 14.11 8.13
N PHE A 80 -7.05 14.43 7.20
CA PHE A 80 -6.84 15.48 6.22
C PHE A 80 -8.00 16.48 6.30
N ASN A 81 -7.69 17.75 6.54
CA ASN A 81 -8.69 18.79 6.85
C ASN A 81 -9.65 18.36 7.99
N GLY A 82 -9.09 17.77 9.05
CA GLY A 82 -9.84 17.28 10.21
C GLY A 82 -10.70 16.02 9.98
N ARG A 83 -10.68 15.42 8.77
CA ARG A 83 -11.46 14.22 8.45
C ARG A 83 -10.61 12.96 8.56
N PRO A 84 -11.07 11.91 9.27
CA PRO A 84 -10.31 10.67 9.43
C PRO A 84 -10.21 9.88 8.12
N GLY A 85 -9.10 9.20 7.94
CA GLY A 85 -8.87 8.25 6.86
C GLY A 85 -7.51 7.57 7.02
N THR A 86 -7.11 6.81 6.01
CA THR A 86 -5.81 6.13 6.00
C THR A 86 -4.87 6.73 4.96
N TYR A 87 -3.58 6.59 5.21
CA TYR A 87 -2.52 6.96 4.29
C TYR A 87 -1.52 5.82 4.10
N LEU A 88 -1.25 5.45 2.85
CA LEU A 88 -0.35 4.34 2.52
C LEU A 88 1.12 4.71 2.71
N LEU A 89 1.84 3.85 3.42
CA LEU A 89 3.30 3.88 3.54
C LEU A 89 3.98 2.95 2.54
N GLU A 90 3.38 1.78 2.32
CA GLU A 90 3.92 0.74 1.44
C GLU A 90 2.76 0.05 0.70
N LEU A 91 2.96 -0.20 -0.59
CA LEU A 91 2.00 -0.91 -1.41
C LEU A 91 2.71 -1.80 -2.44
N ILE A 92 2.79 -3.10 -2.14
CA ILE A 92 3.45 -4.10 -2.99
C ILE A 92 2.39 -4.81 -3.80
N VAL A 93 2.51 -4.78 -5.14
CA VAL A 93 1.48 -5.27 -6.04
C VAL A 93 2.10 -6.10 -7.17
N SER A 94 1.46 -7.20 -7.54
CA SER A 94 1.81 -7.96 -8.74
C SER A 94 1.12 -7.41 -9.99
N GLY A 95 1.73 -7.58 -11.15
CA GLY A 95 1.16 -7.15 -12.43
C GLY A 95 1.48 -5.70 -12.76
N ASP A 96 1.64 -5.41 -14.06
CA ASP A 96 1.97 -4.09 -14.57
C ASP A 96 0.74 -3.16 -14.58
N MET A 97 -0.40 -3.64 -15.09
CA MET A 97 -1.64 -2.85 -15.19
C MET A 97 -2.14 -2.32 -13.83
N PRO A 98 -2.21 -3.13 -12.75
CA PRO A 98 -2.59 -2.63 -11.42
C PRO A 98 -1.63 -1.58 -10.86
N VAL A 99 -0.32 -1.73 -11.11
CA VAL A 99 0.74 -0.80 -10.68
C VAL A 99 0.61 0.52 -11.43
N THR A 100 0.60 0.47 -12.77
CA THR A 100 0.44 1.63 -13.63
C THR A 100 -0.84 2.38 -13.29
N TRP A 101 -1.97 1.67 -13.19
CA TRP A 101 -3.27 2.27 -12.87
C TRP A 101 -3.25 3.05 -11.55
N GLY A 102 -2.82 2.39 -10.47
CA GLY A 102 -2.84 2.99 -9.15
C GLY A 102 -2.01 4.26 -9.05
N ARG A 103 -0.82 4.24 -9.65
CA ARG A 103 0.10 5.38 -9.67
C ARG A 103 -0.42 6.51 -10.54
N GLU A 104 -0.84 6.19 -11.77
CA GLU A 104 -1.16 7.19 -12.78
C GLU A 104 -2.53 7.85 -12.56
N VAL A 105 -3.47 7.09 -12.01
CA VAL A 105 -4.86 7.55 -11.84
C VAL A 105 -5.10 8.07 -10.44
N TRP A 106 -4.75 7.29 -9.41
CA TRP A 106 -5.05 7.64 -8.02
C TRP A 106 -3.87 8.25 -7.25
N GLY A 107 -2.63 8.03 -7.69
CA GLY A 107 -1.44 8.52 -7.00
C GLY A 107 -0.89 7.54 -5.96
N GLU A 108 -1.33 6.28 -5.96
CA GLU A 108 -0.91 5.27 -4.99
C GLU A 108 0.60 4.98 -5.06
N VAL A 109 1.17 4.60 -3.92
CA VAL A 109 2.61 4.30 -3.74
C VAL A 109 3.03 2.91 -4.28
N LYS A 110 2.34 2.40 -5.32
CA LYS A 110 2.53 1.02 -5.80
C LYS A 110 3.95 0.75 -6.27
N LYS A 111 4.50 -0.38 -5.82
CA LYS A 111 5.78 -0.95 -6.26
C LYS A 111 5.56 -2.42 -6.63
N THR A 112 6.20 -2.86 -7.71
CA THR A 112 6.03 -4.23 -8.20
C THR A 112 6.74 -5.23 -7.28
N GLY A 113 6.02 -6.28 -6.87
CA GLY A 113 6.54 -7.40 -6.11
C GLY A 113 5.64 -8.63 -6.23
N THR A 114 5.89 -9.64 -5.39
CA THR A 114 5.08 -10.85 -5.33
C THR A 114 4.38 -10.94 -3.99
N CYS A 115 3.07 -11.17 -4.03
CA CYS A 115 2.27 -11.43 -2.85
C CYS A 115 1.59 -12.78 -3.04
N LYS A 116 1.29 -13.49 -1.96
CA LYS A 116 0.59 -14.77 -2.04
C LYS A 116 -0.09 -15.12 -0.74
N ILE A 117 -1.22 -15.82 -0.84
CA ILE A 117 -1.93 -16.41 0.31
C ILE A 117 -2.18 -17.91 0.08
N TRP A 118 -1.88 -18.70 1.11
CA TRP A 118 -2.13 -20.14 1.18
C TRP A 118 -3.19 -20.43 2.24
N ARG A 119 -3.99 -21.48 2.00
CA ARG A 119 -5.13 -21.88 2.81
C ARG A 119 -5.00 -23.35 3.18
N SER A 120 -5.19 -23.67 4.46
CA SER A 120 -5.24 -25.06 4.94
C SER A 120 -6.19 -25.16 6.13
N GLY A 121 -7.44 -25.59 5.90
CA GLY A 121 -8.47 -25.57 6.95
C GLY A 121 -8.68 -24.16 7.50
N ASN A 122 -8.54 -24.01 8.82
CA ASN A 122 -8.63 -22.73 9.52
C ASN A 122 -7.34 -21.90 9.49
N TYR A 123 -6.26 -22.44 8.90
CA TYR A 123 -4.98 -21.76 8.82
C TYR A 123 -4.86 -20.94 7.54
N ARG A 124 -4.27 -19.74 7.67
CA ARG A 124 -3.83 -18.93 6.53
C ARG A 124 -2.36 -18.55 6.72
N TYR A 125 -1.65 -18.53 5.60
CA TYR A 125 -0.31 -17.97 5.51
C TYR A 125 -0.29 -17.01 4.33
N ALA A 126 0.11 -15.76 4.54
CA ALA A 126 0.28 -14.80 3.47
C ALA A 126 1.66 -14.16 3.53
N VAL A 127 2.21 -13.83 2.36
CA VAL A 127 3.52 -13.19 2.22
C VAL A 127 3.49 -12.06 1.22
N ALA A 128 4.35 -11.07 1.44
CA ALA A 128 4.75 -10.08 0.46
C ALA A 128 6.27 -10.10 0.33
N GLU A 129 6.76 -10.23 -0.89
CA GLU A 129 8.18 -10.35 -1.22
C GLU A 129 8.54 -9.37 -2.33
N ARG A 130 9.71 -8.74 -2.17
CA ARG A 130 10.26 -7.86 -3.19
C ARG A 130 11.78 -8.01 -3.21
N HIS A 131 12.35 -8.07 -4.41
CA HIS A 131 13.79 -8.27 -4.63
C HIS A 131 14.41 -9.43 -3.83
N GLY A 132 13.66 -10.54 -3.67
CA GLY A 132 14.11 -11.74 -2.95
C GLY A 132 14.03 -11.65 -1.42
N VAL A 133 13.45 -10.59 -0.87
CA VAL A 133 13.24 -10.42 0.58
C VAL A 133 11.75 -10.53 0.92
N ARG A 134 11.39 -11.48 1.79
CA ARG A 134 10.03 -11.58 2.35
C ARG A 134 9.81 -10.50 3.41
N LEU A 135 9.27 -9.39 2.93
CA LEU A 135 9.04 -8.16 3.69
C LEU A 135 7.95 -8.34 4.75
N ILE A 136 6.84 -9.00 4.38
CA ILE A 136 5.69 -9.22 5.26
C ILE A 136 5.34 -10.69 5.25
N GLU A 137 5.11 -11.25 6.43
CA GLU A 137 4.56 -12.59 6.60
C GLU A 137 3.43 -12.55 7.65
N LEU A 138 2.23 -12.99 7.26
CA LEU A 138 1.07 -13.10 8.12
C LEU A 138 0.70 -14.58 8.26
N GLN A 139 0.70 -15.11 9.48
CA GLN A 139 0.33 -16.49 9.77
C GLN A 139 -0.73 -16.48 10.85
N GLY A 140 -1.89 -17.11 10.61
CA GLY A 140 -2.96 -17.11 11.58
C GLY A 140 -3.86 -18.32 11.50
N GLU A 141 -4.50 -18.62 12.63
CA GLU A 141 -5.62 -19.55 12.74
C GLU A 141 -6.90 -18.73 12.94
N PHE A 142 -7.91 -19.01 12.12
CA PHE A 142 -9.16 -18.26 12.06
C PHE A 142 -10.31 -19.12 12.53
N GLY A 143 -11.18 -18.54 13.35
CA GLY A 143 -12.38 -19.19 13.85
C GLY A 143 -13.51 -19.22 12.83
N ASP A 144 -14.73 -19.39 13.36
CA ASP A 144 -15.94 -19.47 12.54
C ASP A 144 -16.25 -18.16 11.81
N ASP A 145 -16.84 -18.31 10.63
CA ASP A 145 -17.37 -17.20 9.84
C ASP A 145 -18.39 -16.41 10.67
N GLN A 146 -18.21 -15.09 10.64
CA GLN A 146 -19.09 -14.13 11.28
C GLN A 146 -20.19 -13.68 10.31
N PRO A 147 -21.30 -13.09 10.81
CA PRO A 147 -22.34 -12.54 9.94
C PRO A 147 -21.77 -11.51 8.95
N PRO A 148 -22.21 -11.52 7.68
CA PRO A 148 -21.74 -10.58 6.67
C PRO A 148 -21.90 -9.12 7.12
N ARG A 149 -20.99 -8.25 6.67
CA ARG A 149 -21.02 -6.82 7.01
C ARG A 149 -20.64 -5.94 5.82
N ILE A 150 -21.05 -4.68 5.90
CA ILE A 150 -20.61 -3.62 5.00
C ILE A 150 -19.81 -2.62 5.83
N ARG A 151 -18.60 -2.29 5.37
CA ARG A 151 -17.74 -1.27 5.99
C ARG A 151 -17.53 -0.12 5.02
N GLU A 152 -17.48 1.09 5.53
CA GLU A 152 -17.11 2.28 4.77
C GLU A 152 -15.86 2.90 5.37
N ASN A 153 -14.85 3.12 4.55
CA ASN A 153 -13.57 3.71 4.93
C ASN A 153 -13.21 4.86 4.00
N THR A 154 -12.32 5.73 4.46
CA THR A 154 -11.71 6.78 3.63
C THR A 154 -10.22 6.53 3.50
N ALA A 155 -9.70 6.60 2.28
CA ALA A 155 -8.27 6.57 1.98
C ALA A 155 -7.86 7.87 1.30
N TYR A 156 -6.65 8.34 1.60
CA TYR A 156 -6.07 9.54 1.01
C TYR A 156 -4.83 9.18 0.20
N GLU A 157 -4.82 9.55 -1.08
CA GLU A 157 -3.69 9.28 -1.98
C GLU A 157 -3.11 10.59 -2.52
N ILE A 158 -1.78 10.72 -2.48
CA ILE A 158 -1.10 11.91 -3.00
C ILE A 158 -0.67 11.66 -4.44
N LYS A 159 -1.32 12.34 -5.37
CA LYS A 159 -0.99 12.31 -6.79
C LYS A 159 0.02 13.40 -7.13
N ALA A 160 1.26 12.98 -7.37
CA ALA A 160 2.38 13.84 -7.71
C ALA A 160 3.35 13.14 -8.66
N TYR A 161 4.07 13.91 -9.49
CA TYR A 161 5.02 13.37 -10.46
C TYR A 161 6.32 14.16 -10.44
N PRO A 162 7.50 13.51 -10.54
CA PRO A 162 8.75 14.22 -10.74
C PRO A 162 8.73 14.95 -12.08
N HIS A 163 9.35 16.13 -12.14
CA HIS A 163 9.46 16.86 -13.40
C HIS A 163 10.33 16.10 -14.40
N SER A 164 9.93 16.11 -15.67
CA SER A 164 10.68 15.55 -16.82
C SER A 164 12.12 16.07 -16.99
N MET A 165 12.48 17.22 -16.40
CA MET A 165 13.85 17.76 -16.40
C MET A 165 14.67 17.27 -15.18
N GLY A 166 14.10 16.41 -14.34
CA GLY A 166 14.73 15.82 -13.17
C GLY A 166 14.82 16.75 -11.95
N ARG A 167 14.02 17.82 -11.88
CA ARG A 167 14.03 18.79 -10.77
C ARG A 167 12.62 19.18 -10.35
N GLY A 168 12.32 18.98 -9.06
CA GLY A 168 11.02 19.31 -8.48
C GLY A 168 9.88 18.45 -9.03
N LEU A 169 8.65 18.90 -8.77
CA LEU A 169 7.44 18.27 -9.29
C LEU A 169 7.05 18.82 -10.68
N GLN A 170 6.44 17.96 -11.51
CA GLN A 170 5.97 18.33 -12.85
C GLN A 170 4.77 19.28 -12.81
N TRP A 171 3.92 19.13 -11.79
CA TRP A 171 2.71 19.92 -11.53
C TRP A 171 2.48 20.05 -10.02
N ALA A 172 1.54 20.92 -9.62
CA ALA A 172 1.08 20.98 -8.24
C ALA A 172 0.53 19.60 -7.81
N PRO A 173 0.97 19.04 -6.66
CA PRO A 173 0.44 17.79 -6.15
C PRO A 173 -1.01 17.92 -5.74
N LYS A 174 -1.73 16.79 -5.78
CA LYS A 174 -3.13 16.69 -5.33
C LYS A 174 -3.29 15.61 -4.28
N VAL A 175 -4.28 15.76 -3.41
CA VAL A 175 -4.79 14.66 -2.57
C VAL A 175 -6.11 14.18 -3.16
N ASN A 176 -6.18 12.91 -3.51
CA ASN A 176 -7.44 12.24 -3.80
C ASN A 176 -8.03 11.68 -2.51
N GLN A 177 -9.29 11.98 -2.24
CA GLN A 177 -10.08 11.33 -1.20
C GLN A 177 -10.89 10.19 -1.83
N LEU A 178 -10.56 8.96 -1.46
CA LEU A 178 -11.25 7.76 -1.90
C LEU A 178 -12.25 7.33 -0.82
N LYS A 179 -13.49 7.11 -1.21
CA LYS A 179 -14.46 6.33 -0.42
C LYS A 179 -14.28 4.86 -0.80
N VAL A 180 -14.03 4.01 0.19
CA VAL A 180 -13.90 2.57 0.02
C VAL A 180 -15.08 1.89 0.72
N VAL A 181 -15.88 1.13 -0.03
CA VAL A 181 -17.00 0.36 0.52
C VAL A 181 -16.70 -1.12 0.38
N GLU A 182 -16.57 -1.81 1.50
CA GLU A 182 -16.22 -3.23 1.55
C GLU A 182 -17.43 -4.06 1.96
N HIS A 183 -17.81 -5.00 1.10
CA HIS A 183 -18.86 -5.99 1.31
C HIS A 183 -18.22 -7.31 1.72
N ASP A 184 -17.94 -7.47 3.02
CA ASP A 184 -17.37 -8.68 3.60
C ASP A 184 -18.46 -9.76 3.64
N THR A 185 -18.50 -10.64 2.63
CA THR A 185 -19.49 -11.72 2.55
C THR A 185 -19.09 -12.94 3.36
N ARG A 186 -17.79 -13.13 3.57
CA ARG A 186 -17.22 -14.05 4.56
C ARG A 186 -16.11 -13.33 5.32
N TRP A 187 -16.14 -13.40 6.64
CA TRP A 187 -15.03 -12.94 7.44
C TRP A 187 -14.97 -13.65 8.77
N SER A 188 -13.79 -13.76 9.34
CA SER A 188 -13.57 -14.40 10.63
C SER A 188 -12.42 -13.72 11.38
N LYS A 189 -12.45 -13.87 12.70
CA LYS A 189 -11.37 -13.44 13.58
C LYS A 189 -10.37 -14.56 13.76
N GLY A 190 -9.12 -14.19 13.96
CA GLY A 190 -8.04 -15.14 14.21
C GLY A 190 -6.97 -14.57 15.11
N THR A 191 -6.11 -15.47 15.57
CA THR A 191 -4.87 -15.11 16.26
C THR A 191 -3.70 -15.58 15.43
N GLY A 192 -2.58 -14.88 15.54
CA GLY A 192 -1.49 -15.13 14.60
C GLY A 192 -0.18 -14.48 14.96
N ARG A 193 0.71 -14.52 13.96
CA ARG A 193 2.04 -13.94 14.00
C ARG A 193 2.26 -13.08 12.76
N VAL A 194 2.82 -11.91 13.00
CA VAL A 194 3.37 -11.04 11.95
C VAL A 194 4.89 -11.18 11.98
N THR A 195 5.52 -11.31 10.82
CA THR A 195 6.96 -11.04 10.65
C THR A 195 7.15 -9.91 9.66
N ILE A 196 7.86 -8.86 10.09
CA ILE A 196 8.21 -7.70 9.27
C ILE A 196 9.73 -7.62 9.10
N ARG A 197 10.14 -7.41 7.86
CA ARG A 197 11.51 -7.06 7.44
C ARG A 197 11.43 -5.82 6.59
N GLY A 198 12.57 -5.16 6.38
CA GLY A 198 12.64 -4.13 5.37
C GLY A 198 13.95 -4.18 4.62
N THR A 199 14.03 -3.40 3.57
CA THR A 199 15.22 -3.15 2.75
C THR A 199 15.46 -1.64 2.70
N SER A 200 16.46 -1.18 1.94
CA SER A 200 16.60 0.25 1.64
C SER A 200 15.42 0.82 0.85
N SER A 201 14.82 0.01 -0.03
CA SER A 201 13.70 0.43 -0.89
C SER A 201 12.34 0.24 -0.24
N ASP A 202 12.25 -0.65 0.74
CA ASP A 202 11.02 -1.04 1.44
C ASP A 202 11.30 -1.02 2.96
N PRO A 203 11.43 0.16 3.59
CA PRO A 203 11.98 0.29 4.94
C PRO A 203 10.99 -0.09 6.06
N LEU A 204 10.17 -1.12 5.89
CA LEU A 204 9.15 -1.52 6.88
C LEU A 204 9.72 -1.85 8.28
N HIS A 205 11.00 -2.24 8.36
CA HIS A 205 11.68 -2.46 9.63
C HIS A 205 11.83 -1.18 10.47
N SER A 206 11.70 0.01 9.86
CA SER A 206 11.79 1.29 10.56
C SER A 206 10.53 1.65 11.35
N ILE A 207 9.44 0.90 11.16
CA ILE A 207 8.19 1.09 11.89
C ILE A 207 8.35 0.47 13.29
N PRO A 208 8.31 1.23 14.39
CA PRO A 208 8.42 0.67 15.74
C PRO A 208 7.09 0.04 16.17
N ILE A 209 6.85 -1.22 15.81
CA ILE A 209 5.60 -1.92 16.14
C ILE A 209 5.62 -2.34 17.61
N LYS A 210 4.64 -1.87 18.39
CA LYS A 210 4.50 -2.13 19.82
C LYS A 210 3.63 -3.34 20.11
N ALA A 211 2.50 -3.44 19.42
CA ALA A 211 1.53 -4.51 19.55
C ALA A 211 0.79 -4.71 18.23
N ILE A 212 0.18 -5.87 18.07
CA ILE A 212 -0.72 -6.19 16.95
C ILE A 212 -2.08 -6.62 17.50
N SER A 213 -3.15 -6.35 16.74
CA SER A 213 -4.51 -6.76 17.08
C SER A 213 -4.79 -8.22 16.70
N GLU A 214 -6.02 -8.68 16.93
CA GLU A 214 -6.53 -9.90 16.30
C GLU A 214 -6.40 -9.80 14.77
N PHE A 215 -6.26 -10.94 14.11
CA PHE A 215 -6.27 -11.00 12.66
C PHE A 215 -7.72 -11.04 12.18
N ILE A 216 -7.99 -10.34 11.09
CA ILE A 216 -9.23 -10.49 10.33
C ILE A 216 -8.88 -11.17 9.02
N TYR A 217 -9.56 -12.28 8.74
CA TYR A 217 -9.63 -12.82 7.40
C TYR A 217 -10.95 -12.36 6.80
N CYS A 218 -10.95 -11.81 5.59
CA CYS A 218 -12.17 -11.46 4.88
C CYS A 218 -12.09 -11.79 3.40
N SER A 219 -13.26 -12.08 2.82
CA SER A 219 -13.45 -12.26 1.39
C SER A 219 -14.78 -11.64 0.97
N GLY A 220 -14.79 -11.05 -0.22
CA GLY A 220 -15.95 -10.30 -0.69
C GLY A 220 -15.64 -9.39 -1.87
N ARG A 221 -16.30 -8.24 -1.88
CA ARG A 221 -16.12 -7.20 -2.90
C ARG A 221 -15.84 -5.85 -2.25
N SER A 222 -14.99 -5.05 -2.87
CA SER A 222 -14.67 -3.69 -2.47
C SER A 222 -14.84 -2.73 -3.63
N ASP A 223 -15.57 -1.64 -3.41
CA ASP A 223 -15.81 -0.57 -4.36
C ASP A 223 -14.98 0.66 -3.95
N TYR A 224 -14.20 1.23 -4.88
CA TYR A 224 -13.30 2.36 -4.62
C TYR A 224 -13.73 3.57 -5.46
N ASN A 225 -14.10 4.68 -4.85
CA ASN A 225 -14.51 5.85 -5.62
C ASN A 225 -13.76 7.09 -5.15
N VAL A 226 -13.13 7.80 -6.09
CA VAL A 226 -12.62 9.15 -5.82
C VAL A 226 -13.82 10.08 -5.67
N VAL A 227 -14.04 10.58 -4.46
CA VAL A 227 -15.19 11.45 -4.13
C VAL A 227 -14.83 12.93 -4.07
N ALA A 228 -13.54 13.24 -3.94
CA ALA A 228 -13.01 14.59 -4.01
C ALA A 228 -11.51 14.57 -4.34
N ASP A 229 -11.02 15.64 -4.97
CA ASP A 229 -9.60 15.95 -5.08
C ASP A 229 -9.31 17.35 -4.52
N TYR A 230 -8.13 17.51 -3.93
CA TYR A 230 -7.70 18.75 -3.28
C TYR A 230 -6.34 19.17 -3.82
N ASP A 231 -6.22 20.42 -4.26
CA ASP A 231 -4.94 21.01 -4.67
C ASP A 231 -4.10 21.32 -3.43
N LEU A 232 -2.82 20.91 -3.45
CA LEU A 232 -1.87 21.12 -2.35
C LEU A 232 -0.96 22.34 -2.57
N GLY A 233 -1.19 23.10 -3.65
CA GLY A 233 -0.40 24.23 -4.07
C GLY A 233 0.87 23.83 -4.82
N ALA A 234 1.46 24.78 -5.55
CA ALA A 234 2.73 24.58 -6.24
C ALA A 234 3.90 24.57 -5.24
N THR A 235 4.27 23.38 -4.75
CA THR A 235 5.36 23.19 -3.78
C THR A 235 6.07 21.86 -3.96
N ASP A 236 7.39 21.86 -3.81
CA ASP A 236 8.21 20.65 -3.81
C ASP A 236 8.24 19.95 -2.43
N ALA A 237 7.52 20.47 -1.43
CA ALA A 237 7.48 19.89 -0.07
C ALA A 237 6.95 18.44 -0.03
N TYR A 238 6.21 18.02 -1.06
CA TYR A 238 5.71 16.65 -1.21
C TYR A 238 6.68 15.70 -1.91
N LEU A 239 7.74 16.22 -2.56
CA LEU A 239 8.70 15.39 -3.28
C LEU A 239 9.36 14.32 -2.41
N PRO A 240 9.75 14.57 -1.12
CA PRO A 240 10.28 13.52 -0.26
C PRO A 240 9.32 12.34 -0.04
N TYR A 241 8.02 12.62 0.07
CA TYR A 241 6.97 11.62 0.30
C TYR A 241 6.64 10.80 -0.95
N LEU A 242 6.94 11.37 -2.13
CA LEU A 242 6.90 10.70 -3.42
C LEU A 242 8.15 9.83 -3.62
N VAL A 243 9.35 10.41 -3.50
CA VAL A 243 10.62 9.71 -3.73
C VAL A 243 10.80 8.52 -2.80
N GLY A 244 10.52 8.69 -1.50
CA GLY A 244 10.72 7.64 -0.51
C GLY A 244 9.72 6.48 -0.57
N ARG A 245 8.62 6.59 -1.33
CA ARG A 245 7.54 5.59 -1.36
C ARG A 245 7.25 5.04 -2.74
N HIS A 246 7.27 5.89 -3.77
CA HIS A 246 6.95 5.51 -5.14
C HIS A 246 8.15 4.99 -5.92
N TYR A 247 9.38 5.22 -5.47
CA TYR A 247 10.59 4.90 -6.22
C TYR A 247 11.59 4.15 -5.35
N ASP A 248 12.38 3.28 -5.97
CA ASP A 248 13.54 2.70 -5.32
C ASP A 248 14.65 3.74 -5.15
N ASP A 249 15.56 3.48 -4.22
CA ASP A 249 16.73 4.35 -4.04
C ASP A 249 17.65 4.26 -5.27
N LEU A 250 17.60 5.30 -6.10
CA LEU A 250 18.37 5.40 -7.34
C LEU A 250 19.89 5.28 -7.12
N ARG A 251 20.37 5.50 -5.89
CA ARG A 251 21.79 5.42 -5.51
C ARG A 251 22.23 3.98 -5.23
N LYS A 252 21.31 3.03 -5.09
CA LYS A 252 21.59 1.65 -4.66
C LYS A 252 21.50 0.63 -5.80
N PHE A 253 21.18 1.05 -7.03
CA PHE A 253 21.20 0.14 -8.17
C PHE A 253 22.61 -0.38 -8.47
N LYS A 254 22.75 -1.71 -8.53
CA LYS A 254 23.98 -2.35 -9.00
C LYS A 254 24.05 -2.25 -10.53
N VAL A 255 25.06 -1.55 -11.02
CA VAL A 255 25.29 -1.29 -12.44
C VAL A 255 26.65 -1.79 -12.88
N GLY A 256 26.86 -1.92 -14.19
CA GLY A 256 28.15 -2.35 -14.72
C GLY A 256 29.28 -1.40 -14.30
N ILE A 257 30.47 -1.95 -14.10
CA ILE A 257 31.64 -1.27 -13.52
C ILE A 257 32.09 0.02 -14.23
N GLN A 258 31.67 0.22 -15.48
CA GLN A 258 31.90 1.45 -16.23
C GLN A 258 31.24 2.67 -15.55
N TRP A 259 30.06 2.48 -14.97
CA TRP A 259 29.29 3.53 -14.30
C TRP A 259 29.92 3.96 -12.98
N THR A 260 30.59 3.03 -12.32
CA THR A 260 31.12 3.19 -10.97
C THR A 260 32.62 3.39 -10.97
N GLN A 261 33.29 3.06 -12.09
CA GLN A 261 34.73 3.14 -12.27
C GLN A 261 35.51 2.43 -11.15
N MET A 262 34.99 1.29 -10.66
CA MET A 262 35.54 0.56 -9.50
C MET A 262 35.51 1.36 -8.18
N LYS A 263 34.70 2.41 -8.07
CA LYS A 263 34.58 3.26 -6.87
C LYS A 263 33.30 3.01 -6.09
N ASP A 264 32.70 1.84 -6.24
CA ASP A 264 31.55 1.47 -5.43
C ASP A 264 31.97 1.35 -3.97
N GLU A 265 31.53 2.29 -3.15
CA GLU A 265 31.52 2.11 -1.71
C GLU A 265 30.39 1.13 -1.40
N GLU A 266 30.73 -0.17 -1.28
CA GLU A 266 29.84 -1.13 -0.67
C GLU A 266 29.73 -0.80 0.81
N GLU A 267 28.75 0.04 1.16
CA GLU A 267 28.23 0.02 2.52
C GLU A 267 27.55 -1.33 2.73
N ASP A 268 28.09 -2.13 3.63
CA ASP A 268 27.38 -3.29 4.15
C ASP A 268 25.98 -2.85 4.58
N GLU A 269 24.94 -3.48 4.01
CA GLU A 269 23.59 -3.28 4.51
C GLU A 269 23.60 -3.66 5.99
N LYS A 270 23.36 -2.66 6.85
CA LYS A 270 23.22 -2.93 8.28
C LYS A 270 22.14 -3.99 8.45
N PRO A 271 22.34 -4.99 9.32
CA PRO A 271 21.34 -6.01 9.55
C PRO A 271 20.00 -5.35 9.89
N THR A 272 19.02 -5.50 9.00
CA THR A 272 17.71 -4.91 9.18
C THR A 272 16.99 -5.63 10.31
N LEU A 273 16.45 -4.87 11.27
CA LEU A 273 15.73 -5.44 12.39
C LEU A 273 14.53 -6.26 11.90
N VAL A 274 14.52 -7.56 12.19
CA VAL A 274 13.37 -8.41 11.92
C VAL A 274 12.44 -8.36 13.12
N GLN A 275 11.25 -7.79 12.93
CA GLN A 275 10.23 -7.75 13.96
C GLN A 275 9.34 -8.98 13.86
N ARG A 276 9.10 -9.65 14.98
CA ARG A 276 8.20 -10.81 15.08
C ARG A 276 7.24 -10.57 16.24
N LEU A 277 5.97 -10.42 15.92
CA LEU A 277 4.92 -10.13 16.90
C LEU A 277 3.84 -11.21 16.85
N GLN A 278 3.21 -11.47 17.99
CA GLN A 278 2.09 -12.39 18.11
C GLN A 278 0.90 -11.66 18.72
N THR A 279 -0.31 -12.09 18.36
CA THR A 279 -1.53 -11.60 19.01
C THR A 279 -1.43 -11.86 20.52
N PRO A 280 -1.77 -10.88 21.38
CA PRO A 280 -1.81 -11.08 22.83
C PRO A 280 -2.71 -12.27 23.20
N GLN A 281 -2.32 -13.01 24.23
CA GLN A 281 -3.13 -14.09 24.81
C GLN A 281 -4.28 -13.55 25.66
#